data_AF-A0A2Z3R4N1-F1
#
_entry.id   AF-A0A2Z3R4N1-F1
#
_cell.length_a   1.000
_cell.length_b   1.000
_cell.length_c   1.000
_cell.angle_alpha   90.00
_cell.angle_beta   90.00
_cell.angle_gamma   90.00
#
_symmetry.space_group_name_H-M   'P 1'
#
loop_
_entity.id
_entity.type
_entity.pdbx_description
1 polymer ?
#
loop_
_entity_poly.entity_id
_entity_poly.type
_entity_poly.pdbx_seq_one_letter_code
_entity_poly.pdbx_strand_id
1 'polypeptide(L)'
;MGVQDDLLTYYADRYQIVAFWSLRTADRKIVLGNKDNRVCRFCGKAEPEVTFRKDAHAFPECIGNKSLFTHYECDTCNHAFGSGCENDFGNWSLPMRTMARIHGKNGIPTIKQGPNSVYRIDGHPDGLSTNIDETEGFIENDKSARILKFHLRRGPYRPAMVAKAMTKMALSIMPEEELPNFQLALDWIRPGSASEMTVAQMPCLYTFIGGPVANDLITIAVLTRQHEGLAVPYSFLLLRYGHEMLQMILPSIERDIHLYGKRLDVCHFPCFQDDGGTVMRPVKRNLLAFDSAEVIKNDIFVLEFSYQQKIRH
;
A
#
# COMPACT_ATOMS: atom_id res chain seq x y z
N MET A 1 -16.28 26.68 1.51
CA MET A 1 -15.17 25.84 1.05
C MET A 1 -15.73 24.47 0.75
N GLY A 2 -15.22 23.79 -0.27
CA GLY A 2 -15.56 22.39 -0.52
C GLY A 2 -15.01 21.47 0.58
N VAL A 3 -15.50 20.24 0.66
CA VAL A 3 -14.96 19.23 1.59
C VAL A 3 -13.49 18.96 1.27
N GLN A 4 -13.12 18.99 0.00
CA GLN A 4 -11.74 18.82 -0.45
C GLN A 4 -10.87 19.99 0.02
N ASP A 5 -11.35 21.23 -0.07
CA ASP A 5 -10.61 22.42 0.38
C ASP A 5 -10.34 22.36 1.89
N ASP A 6 -11.33 21.95 2.69
CA ASP A 6 -11.18 21.83 4.14
C ASP A 6 -10.14 20.75 4.52
N LEU A 7 -10.15 19.61 3.82
CA LEU A 7 -9.16 18.54 4.02
C LEU A 7 -7.76 18.97 3.55
N LEU A 8 -7.65 19.65 2.41
CA LEU A 8 -6.38 20.18 1.92
C LEU A 8 -5.80 21.19 2.91
N THR A 9 -6.63 22.10 3.43
CA THR A 9 -6.24 23.06 4.48
C THR A 9 -5.77 22.32 5.74
N TYR A 10 -6.52 21.30 6.18
CA TYR A 10 -6.14 20.48 7.34
C TYR A 10 -4.71 19.94 7.23
N TYR A 11 -4.36 19.35 6.09
CA TYR A 11 -3.03 18.79 5.86
C TYR A 11 -1.96 19.85 5.64
N ALA A 12 -2.25 20.90 4.88
CA ALA A 12 -1.31 21.99 4.60
C ALA A 12 -0.88 22.71 5.89
N ASP A 13 -1.79 22.89 6.85
CA ASP A 13 -1.51 23.56 8.12
C ASP A 13 -0.73 22.68 9.11
N ARG A 14 -0.77 21.36 8.96
CA ARG A 14 -0.26 20.41 9.97
C ARG A 14 0.95 19.60 9.51
N TYR A 15 1.07 19.37 8.21
CA TYR A 15 2.03 18.45 7.63
C TYR A 15 2.81 19.08 6.48
N GLN A 16 4.06 18.70 6.35
CA GLN A 16 4.88 18.96 5.18
C GLN A 16 5.16 17.64 4.47
N ILE A 17 5.33 17.69 3.14
CA ILE A 17 5.72 16.52 2.35
C ILE A 17 7.25 16.48 2.31
N VAL A 18 7.85 15.46 2.91
CA VAL A 18 9.31 15.29 2.95
C VAL A 18 9.84 14.37 1.85
N ALA A 19 8.97 13.54 1.28
CA ALA A 19 9.27 12.74 0.10
C ALA A 19 8.02 12.59 -0.76
N PHE A 20 8.17 12.71 -2.09
CA PHE A 20 7.07 12.54 -3.04
C PHE A 20 7.58 11.95 -4.35
N TRP A 21 6.91 10.90 -4.81
CA TRP A 21 7.14 10.28 -6.10
C TRP A 21 5.82 9.99 -6.80
N SER A 22 5.71 10.41 -8.04
CA SER A 22 4.61 10.07 -8.95
C SER A 22 5.22 9.39 -10.16
N LEU A 23 5.01 8.07 -10.27
CA LEU A 23 5.77 7.19 -11.15
C LEU A 23 4.84 6.41 -12.07
N ARG A 24 5.21 6.34 -13.35
CA ARG A 24 4.58 5.50 -14.35
C ARG A 24 5.47 4.29 -14.70
N THR A 25 4.84 3.22 -15.18
CA THR A 25 5.55 2.02 -15.66
C THR A 25 6.58 2.33 -16.75
N ALA A 26 6.32 3.32 -17.60
CA ALA A 26 7.21 3.73 -18.70
C ALA A 26 8.29 4.74 -18.29
N ASP A 27 8.34 5.16 -17.02
CA ASP A 27 9.33 6.14 -16.57
C ASP A 27 10.74 5.56 -16.61
N ARG A 28 11.72 6.46 -16.81
CA ARG A 28 13.14 6.12 -16.74
C ARG A 28 13.52 5.60 -15.36
N LYS A 29 14.55 4.74 -15.32
CA LYS A 29 15.18 4.28 -14.07
C LYS A 29 15.71 5.48 -13.28
N ILE A 30 15.30 5.57 -12.02
CA ILE A 30 15.78 6.51 -11.00
C ILE A 30 16.33 5.65 -9.86
N VAL A 31 17.49 6.00 -9.33
CA VAL A 31 18.13 5.26 -8.24
C VAL A 31 18.39 6.21 -7.08
N LEU A 32 17.86 5.85 -5.91
CA LEU A 32 18.07 6.59 -4.67
C LEU A 32 19.42 6.22 -4.03
N GLY A 33 20.04 7.19 -3.38
CA GLY A 33 21.28 7.00 -2.61
C GLY A 33 22.56 7.02 -3.45
N ASN A 34 23.68 7.11 -2.75
CA ASN A 34 25.00 7.19 -3.36
C ASN A 34 25.56 5.77 -3.64
N LYS A 35 26.00 5.53 -4.87
CA LYS A 35 26.60 4.26 -5.30
C LYS A 35 27.99 4.02 -4.71
N ASP A 36 28.73 5.09 -4.41
CA ASP A 36 30.15 5.02 -4.06
C ASP A 36 30.39 4.78 -2.56
N ASN A 37 29.39 5.02 -1.71
CA ASN A 37 29.48 4.78 -0.27
C ASN A 37 28.19 4.14 0.26
N ARG A 38 28.05 2.83 0.00
CA ARG A 38 26.81 2.09 0.29
C ARG A 38 26.81 1.57 1.72
N VAL A 39 25.91 2.13 2.52
CA VAL A 39 25.50 1.59 3.82
C VAL A 39 24.03 1.20 3.71
N CYS A 40 23.70 -0.04 4.11
CA CYS A 40 22.33 -0.49 4.10
C CYS A 40 21.54 0.24 5.18
N ARG A 41 20.51 0.98 4.79
CA ARG A 41 19.65 1.75 5.69
C ARG A 41 18.91 0.87 6.70
N PHE A 42 18.66 -0.40 6.36
CA PHE A 42 17.85 -1.30 7.18
C PHE A 42 18.65 -2.12 8.19
N CYS A 43 19.88 -2.52 7.86
CA CYS A 43 20.73 -3.30 8.76
C CYS A 43 21.98 -2.58 9.25
N GLY A 44 22.26 -1.37 8.74
CA GLY A 44 23.42 -0.56 9.10
C GLY A 44 24.76 -1.06 8.55
N LYS A 45 24.77 -2.18 7.81
CA LYS A 45 26.00 -2.82 7.33
C LYS A 45 26.44 -2.27 5.96
N ALA A 46 27.75 -2.25 5.74
CA ALA A 46 28.40 -1.90 4.48
C ALA A 46 29.19 -3.09 3.91
N GLU A 47 29.81 -2.91 2.75
CA GLU A 47 30.80 -3.88 2.25
C GLU A 47 32.02 -3.93 3.20
N PRO A 48 32.62 -5.11 3.45
CA PRO A 48 32.33 -6.41 2.83
C PRO A 48 31.30 -7.28 3.57
N GLU A 49 30.70 -6.82 4.67
CA GLU A 49 29.76 -7.64 5.47
C GLU A 49 28.47 -8.01 4.71
N VAL A 50 28.06 -7.15 3.78
CA VAL A 50 26.91 -7.35 2.89
C VAL A 50 27.30 -6.96 1.47
N THR A 51 26.53 -7.42 0.49
CA THR A 51 26.72 -7.04 -0.92
C THR A 51 25.53 -6.24 -1.44
N PHE A 52 25.76 -5.45 -2.48
CA PHE A 52 24.74 -4.64 -3.16
C PHE A 52 24.82 -4.91 -4.67
N ARG A 53 24.67 -6.18 -5.06
CA ARG A 53 24.78 -6.64 -6.45
C ARG A 53 23.44 -6.61 -7.17
N LYS A 54 22.33 -6.68 -6.44
CA LYS A 54 20.98 -6.67 -7.00
C LYS A 54 20.47 -5.24 -7.17
N ASP A 55 19.68 -5.05 -8.21
CA ASP A 55 18.85 -3.87 -8.37
C ASP A 55 17.67 -3.95 -7.38
N ALA A 56 17.85 -3.35 -6.20
CA ALA A 56 16.79 -3.26 -5.21
C ALA A 56 15.77 -2.19 -5.62
N HIS A 57 14.49 -2.55 -5.63
CA HIS A 57 13.40 -1.60 -5.82
C HIS A 57 13.10 -0.89 -4.50
N ALA A 58 12.94 0.44 -4.52
CA ALA A 58 12.63 1.21 -3.31
C ALA A 58 11.34 0.71 -2.63
N PHE A 59 10.35 0.34 -3.43
CA PHE A 59 9.12 -0.32 -3.00
C PHE A 59 8.71 -1.42 -4.01
N PRO A 60 7.81 -2.35 -3.65
CA PRO A 60 7.58 -3.56 -4.41
C PRO A 60 7.19 -3.35 -5.88
N GLU A 61 7.81 -4.13 -6.75
CA GLU A 61 7.42 -4.21 -8.17
C GLU A 61 5.99 -4.73 -8.36
N CYS A 62 5.45 -5.44 -7.35
CA CYS A 62 4.13 -6.06 -7.43
C CYS A 62 2.99 -5.03 -7.62
N ILE A 63 3.18 -3.78 -7.16
CA ILE A 63 2.24 -2.65 -7.36
C ILE A 63 2.55 -1.81 -8.61
N GLY A 64 3.50 -2.26 -9.46
CA GLY A 64 3.84 -1.61 -10.72
C GLY A 64 5.12 -0.78 -10.70
N ASN A 65 5.92 -0.84 -9.63
CA ASN A 65 7.17 -0.07 -9.55
C ASN A 65 8.21 -0.62 -10.53
N LYS A 66 8.41 0.06 -11.66
CA LYS A 66 9.44 -0.28 -12.66
C LYS A 66 10.60 0.69 -12.71
N SER A 67 10.48 1.84 -12.05
CA SER A 67 11.35 2.98 -12.27
C SER A 67 12.13 3.42 -11.04
N LEU A 68 11.66 3.19 -9.80
CA LEU A 68 12.36 3.64 -8.60
C LEU A 68 13.13 2.52 -7.88
N PHE A 69 14.46 2.61 -7.96
CA PHE A 69 15.43 1.72 -7.35
C PHE A 69 16.18 2.40 -6.23
N THR A 70 16.97 1.65 -5.46
CA THR A 70 17.70 2.18 -4.30
C THR A 70 19.06 1.52 -4.12
N HIS A 71 20.05 2.32 -3.72
CA HIS A 71 21.35 1.88 -3.21
C HIS A 71 21.36 1.73 -1.68
N TYR A 72 20.26 2.07 -1.00
CA TYR A 72 20.13 1.97 0.45
C TYR A 72 19.81 0.55 0.96
N GLU A 73 19.69 -0.44 0.08
CA GLU A 73 19.24 -1.79 0.44
C GLU A 73 20.24 -2.85 -0.05
N CYS A 74 20.82 -3.61 0.89
CA CYS A 74 21.73 -4.71 0.56
C CYS A 74 20.99 -5.96 0.10
N ASP A 75 21.70 -6.88 -0.57
CA ASP A 75 21.14 -8.10 -1.16
C ASP A 75 20.45 -9.01 -0.13
N THR A 76 20.97 -9.04 1.12
CA THR A 76 20.41 -9.83 2.22
C THR A 76 19.08 -9.25 2.69
N CYS A 77 19.01 -7.94 2.93
CA CYS A 77 17.77 -7.27 3.30
C CYS A 77 16.75 -7.35 2.17
N ASN A 78 17.17 -7.12 0.92
CA ASN A 78 16.31 -7.22 -0.25
C ASN A 78 15.67 -8.60 -0.40
N HIS A 79 16.45 -9.67 -0.24
CA HIS A 79 15.90 -11.02 -0.30
C HIS A 79 14.92 -11.30 0.85
N ALA A 80 15.24 -10.84 2.06
CA ALA A 80 14.41 -11.09 3.24
C ALA A 80 13.10 -10.29 3.23
N PHE A 81 13.11 -9.03 2.77
CA PHE A 81 11.89 -8.25 2.58
C PHE A 81 11.01 -8.87 1.48
N GLY A 82 11.63 -9.24 0.35
CA GLY A 82 10.94 -9.85 -0.79
C GLY A 82 10.26 -11.18 -0.46
N SER A 83 10.91 -12.05 0.33
CA SER A 83 10.32 -13.32 0.80
C SER A 83 9.46 -13.20 2.06
N GLY A 84 9.56 -12.06 2.76
CA GLY A 84 8.84 -11.76 4.00
C GLY A 84 7.69 -10.78 3.78
N CYS A 85 7.86 -9.54 4.25
CA CYS A 85 6.76 -8.58 4.33
C CYS A 85 6.19 -8.19 2.97
N GLU A 86 7.03 -8.06 1.92
CA GLU A 86 6.55 -7.70 0.59
C GLU A 86 5.72 -8.83 -0.04
N ASN A 87 5.99 -10.10 0.32
CA ASN A 87 5.18 -11.24 -0.09
C ASN A 87 3.79 -11.22 0.59
N ASP A 88 3.73 -10.99 1.90
CA ASP A 88 2.45 -10.86 2.64
C ASP A 88 1.63 -9.66 2.09
N PHE A 89 2.27 -8.52 1.81
CA PHE A 89 1.64 -7.37 1.15
C PHE A 89 1.14 -7.73 -0.26
N GLY A 90 1.91 -8.50 -1.04
CA GLY A 90 1.51 -9.01 -2.35
C GLY A 90 0.28 -9.91 -2.28
N ASN A 91 0.20 -10.78 -1.28
CA ASN A 91 -0.94 -11.68 -1.06
C ASN A 91 -2.21 -10.93 -0.65
N TRP A 92 -2.08 -9.93 0.22
CA TRP A 92 -3.18 -9.06 0.66
C TRP A 92 -3.72 -8.17 -0.47
N SER A 93 -2.83 -7.54 -1.25
CA SER A 93 -3.20 -6.62 -2.34
C SER A 93 -3.63 -7.33 -3.62
N LEU A 94 -3.50 -8.66 -3.71
CA LEU A 94 -3.75 -9.45 -4.91
C LEU A 94 -5.06 -9.11 -5.63
N PRO A 95 -6.25 -9.09 -4.97
CA PRO A 95 -7.51 -8.79 -5.64
C PRO A 95 -7.48 -7.46 -6.40
N MET A 96 -7.03 -6.41 -5.73
CA MET A 96 -7.07 -5.07 -6.30
C MET A 96 -6.04 -4.87 -7.40
N ARG A 97 -4.87 -5.50 -7.31
CA ARG A 97 -3.87 -5.46 -8.38
C ARG A 97 -4.33 -6.20 -9.63
N THR A 98 -5.04 -7.32 -9.49
CA THR A 98 -5.64 -8.03 -10.63
C THR A 98 -6.76 -7.19 -11.24
N MET A 99 -7.73 -6.72 -10.44
CA MET A 99 -8.89 -5.99 -10.94
C MET A 99 -8.52 -4.65 -11.58
N ALA A 100 -7.50 -3.97 -11.04
CA ALA A 100 -6.95 -2.75 -11.64
C ALA A 100 -5.98 -3.02 -12.81
N ARG A 101 -5.68 -4.29 -13.14
CA ARG A 101 -4.75 -4.68 -14.22
C ARG A 101 -3.34 -4.09 -14.06
N ILE A 102 -2.80 -4.16 -12.85
CA ILE A 102 -1.48 -3.65 -12.51
C ILE A 102 -0.42 -4.66 -12.90
N HIS A 103 0.58 -4.20 -13.67
CA HIS A 103 1.63 -5.06 -14.20
C HIS A 103 2.78 -5.23 -13.20
N GLY A 104 2.91 -6.43 -12.64
CA GLY A 104 4.01 -6.78 -11.74
C GLY A 104 5.23 -7.33 -12.47
N LYS A 105 6.07 -8.08 -11.74
CA LYS A 105 7.26 -8.77 -12.27
C LYS A 105 6.93 -9.77 -13.39
N ASN A 106 5.90 -10.58 -13.16
CA ASN A 106 5.50 -11.69 -14.02
C ASN A 106 4.20 -11.42 -14.77
N GLY A 107 3.92 -10.15 -15.11
CA GLY A 107 2.64 -9.74 -15.69
C GLY A 107 1.61 -9.30 -14.67
N ILE A 108 0.35 -9.19 -15.12
CA ILE A 108 -0.80 -8.94 -14.25
C ILE A 108 -1.08 -10.21 -13.43
N PRO A 109 -1.25 -10.12 -12.10
CA PRO A 109 -1.44 -11.31 -11.28
C PRO A 109 -2.81 -11.96 -11.52
N THR A 110 -2.87 -13.28 -11.40
CA THR A 110 -4.10 -14.09 -11.51
C THR A 110 -4.68 -14.38 -10.12
N ILE A 111 -6.00 -14.27 -9.96
CA ILE A 111 -6.72 -14.74 -8.76
C ILE A 111 -7.22 -16.18 -9.00
N LYS A 112 -7.05 -17.06 -8.01
CA LYS A 112 -7.51 -18.47 -8.06
C LYS A 112 -8.16 -18.88 -6.75
N GLN A 113 -9.18 -19.74 -6.79
CA GLN A 113 -9.77 -20.34 -5.59
C GLN A 113 -9.81 -21.88 -5.65
N GLY A 114 -9.28 -22.53 -4.59
CA GLY A 114 -9.40 -23.97 -4.34
C GLY A 114 -8.42 -24.86 -5.14
N PRO A 115 -8.17 -26.10 -4.69
CA PRO A 115 -7.60 -27.13 -5.57
C PRO A 115 -8.54 -27.32 -6.76
N ASN A 116 -7.98 -27.35 -7.98
CA ASN A 116 -8.68 -27.37 -9.28
C ASN A 116 -9.25 -26.04 -9.82
N SER A 117 -9.08 -24.90 -9.12
CA SER A 117 -9.48 -23.56 -9.61
C SER A 117 -10.97 -23.37 -9.90
N VAL A 118 -11.82 -23.52 -8.88
CA VAL A 118 -13.30 -23.29 -8.93
C VAL A 118 -13.64 -21.98 -9.66
N TYR A 119 -12.83 -20.94 -9.46
CA TYR A 119 -12.73 -19.83 -10.39
C TYR A 119 -11.31 -19.33 -10.56
N ARG A 120 -11.06 -18.74 -11.73
CA ARG A 120 -9.81 -18.11 -12.14
C ARG A 120 -10.10 -16.78 -12.82
N ILE A 121 -9.46 -15.70 -12.35
CA ILE A 121 -9.50 -14.39 -12.99
C ILE A 121 -8.11 -14.07 -13.53
N ASP A 122 -8.00 -14.00 -14.85
CA ASP A 122 -6.79 -13.56 -15.53
C ASP A 122 -6.96 -12.11 -16.00
N GLY A 123 -5.96 -11.28 -15.70
CA GLY A 123 -5.90 -9.93 -16.21
C GLY A 123 -5.08 -9.86 -17.49
N HIS A 124 -5.61 -9.15 -18.47
CA HIS A 124 -5.00 -8.87 -19.76
C HIS A 124 -4.89 -7.36 -19.96
N PRO A 125 -4.05 -6.86 -20.89
CA PRO A 125 -3.99 -5.44 -21.21
C PRO A 125 -5.36 -4.85 -21.57
N ASP A 126 -6.19 -5.61 -22.30
CA ASP A 126 -7.47 -5.13 -22.83
C ASP A 126 -8.68 -5.44 -21.95
N GLY A 127 -8.51 -6.20 -20.86
CA GLY A 127 -9.63 -6.55 -20.00
C GLY A 127 -9.32 -7.66 -18.98
N LEU A 128 -10.38 -8.22 -18.41
CA LEU A 128 -10.31 -9.37 -17.50
C LEU A 128 -11.05 -10.54 -18.14
N SER A 129 -10.52 -11.75 -18.00
CA SER A 129 -11.22 -12.99 -18.35
C SER A 129 -11.45 -13.83 -17.11
N THR A 130 -12.66 -14.38 -16.98
CA THR A 130 -13.04 -15.25 -15.86
C THR A 130 -13.37 -16.64 -16.37
N ASN A 131 -12.69 -17.66 -15.84
CA ASN A 131 -13.13 -19.04 -15.94
C ASN A 131 -13.77 -19.44 -14.61
N ILE A 132 -15.02 -19.90 -14.63
CA ILE A 132 -15.82 -20.16 -13.43
C ILE A 132 -16.53 -21.48 -13.65
N ASP A 133 -16.15 -22.50 -12.88
CA ASP A 133 -16.83 -23.80 -12.91
C ASP A 133 -18.14 -23.73 -12.11
N GLU A 134 -18.15 -22.97 -11.00
CA GLU A 134 -19.33 -22.71 -10.18
C GLU A 134 -19.43 -21.22 -9.79
N THR A 135 -20.56 -20.59 -10.09
CA THR A 135 -20.78 -19.15 -9.79
C THR A 135 -21.23 -18.89 -8.35
N GLU A 136 -21.68 -19.91 -7.63
CA GLU A 136 -22.16 -19.78 -6.26
C GLU A 136 -21.02 -19.33 -5.32
N GLY A 137 -21.25 -18.24 -4.59
CA GLY A 137 -20.27 -17.67 -3.67
C GLY A 137 -19.15 -16.83 -4.30
N PHE A 138 -19.05 -16.75 -5.64
CA PHE A 138 -18.10 -15.88 -6.35
C PHE A 138 -18.69 -14.53 -6.74
N ILE A 139 -19.93 -14.52 -7.27
CA ILE A 139 -20.65 -13.29 -7.65
C ILE A 139 -22.00 -13.25 -6.93
N GLU A 140 -22.24 -12.17 -6.19
CA GLU A 140 -23.57 -11.81 -5.68
C GLU A 140 -24.16 -10.71 -6.58
N ASN A 141 -25.43 -10.84 -6.96
CA ASN A 141 -26.12 -9.84 -7.78
C ASN A 141 -27.35 -9.31 -7.06
N ASP A 142 -27.22 -8.14 -6.46
CA ASP A 142 -28.35 -7.36 -5.98
C ASP A 142 -28.98 -6.62 -7.16
N LYS A 143 -30.00 -7.25 -7.76
CA LYS A 143 -30.74 -6.69 -8.89
C LYS A 143 -31.52 -5.44 -8.52
N SER A 144 -31.93 -5.30 -7.26
CA SER A 144 -32.74 -4.17 -6.79
C SER A 144 -31.89 -2.90 -6.68
N ALA A 145 -30.68 -3.05 -6.10
CA ALA A 145 -29.70 -1.98 -6.00
C ALA A 145 -28.86 -1.79 -7.27
N ARG A 146 -28.95 -2.72 -8.23
CA ARG A 146 -28.10 -2.80 -9.43
C ARG A 146 -26.60 -2.86 -9.10
N ILE A 147 -26.28 -3.72 -8.13
CA ILE A 147 -24.91 -3.94 -7.64
C ILE A 147 -24.50 -5.38 -7.91
N LEU A 148 -23.32 -5.55 -8.50
CA LEU A 148 -22.60 -6.83 -8.55
C LEU A 148 -21.49 -6.81 -7.52
N LYS A 149 -21.42 -7.83 -6.67
CA LYS A 149 -20.33 -8.04 -5.72
C LYS A 149 -19.49 -9.24 -6.15
N PHE A 150 -18.18 -9.05 -6.24
CA PHE A 150 -17.21 -10.10 -6.49
C PHE A 150 -16.52 -10.47 -5.18
N HIS A 151 -16.56 -11.75 -4.84
CA HIS A 151 -15.94 -12.31 -3.63
C HIS A 151 -14.57 -12.88 -4.00
N LEU A 152 -13.55 -12.03 -3.88
CA LEU A 152 -12.20 -12.29 -4.34
C LEU A 152 -11.30 -12.76 -3.20
N ARG A 153 -10.75 -13.97 -3.32
CA ARG A 153 -9.87 -14.53 -2.28
C ARG A 153 -8.49 -13.90 -2.31
N ARG A 154 -7.99 -13.46 -1.15
CA ARG A 154 -6.60 -13.08 -0.92
C ARG A 154 -5.72 -14.30 -0.68
N GLY A 155 -4.44 -14.18 -1.04
CA GLY A 155 -3.44 -15.17 -0.62
C GLY A 155 -3.25 -15.13 0.91
N PRO A 156 -2.67 -16.16 1.55
CA PRO A 156 -2.37 -16.11 2.98
C PRO A 156 -1.43 -14.96 3.33
N TYR A 157 -1.73 -14.20 4.38
CA TYR A 157 -0.90 -13.06 4.80
C TYR A 157 -1.03 -12.84 6.31
N ARG A 158 -0.05 -12.16 6.90
CA ARG A 158 -0.12 -11.62 8.26
C ARG A 158 -0.34 -10.12 8.18
N PRO A 159 -1.39 -9.56 8.79
CA PRO A 159 -1.66 -8.12 8.77
C PRO A 159 -0.45 -7.27 9.20
N ALA A 160 0.24 -7.64 10.29
CA ALA A 160 1.45 -6.94 10.75
C ALA A 160 2.58 -6.89 9.71
N MET A 161 2.71 -7.92 8.87
CA MET A 161 3.70 -7.93 7.79
C MET A 161 3.31 -6.99 6.64
N VAL A 162 2.02 -6.77 6.40
CA VAL A 162 1.53 -5.75 5.45
C VAL A 162 1.93 -4.34 5.94
N ALA A 163 1.77 -4.05 7.24
CA ALA A 163 2.25 -2.81 7.84
C ALA A 163 3.78 -2.65 7.78
N LYS A 164 4.54 -3.74 8.03
CA LYS A 164 6.00 -3.72 7.85
C LYS A 164 6.41 -3.41 6.41
N ALA A 165 5.72 -3.99 5.42
CA ALA A 165 6.00 -3.71 4.01
C ALA A 165 5.77 -2.24 3.69
N MET A 166 4.62 -1.67 4.07
CA MET A 166 4.34 -0.24 3.89
C MET A 166 5.35 0.65 4.61
N THR A 167 5.74 0.31 5.84
CA THR A 167 6.76 1.05 6.60
C THR A 167 8.11 1.00 5.89
N LYS A 168 8.50 -0.16 5.35
CA LYS A 168 9.70 -0.29 4.50
C LYS A 168 9.64 0.62 3.28
N MET A 169 8.50 0.69 2.59
CA MET A 169 8.34 1.58 1.43
C MET A 169 8.57 3.05 1.80
N ALA A 170 8.00 3.50 2.91
CA ALA A 170 8.20 4.86 3.40
C ALA A 170 9.66 5.12 3.77
N LEU A 171 10.27 4.23 4.55
CA LEU A 171 11.65 4.36 5.00
C LEU A 171 12.66 4.22 3.85
N SER A 172 12.32 3.58 2.74
CA SER A 172 13.13 3.56 1.52
C SER A 172 13.24 4.93 0.86
N ILE A 173 12.18 5.74 0.88
CA ILE A 173 12.13 7.06 0.22
C ILE A 173 12.33 8.23 1.19
N MET A 174 12.40 7.95 2.49
CA MET A 174 12.62 8.95 3.53
C MET A 174 13.95 9.71 3.29
N PRO A 175 13.97 11.05 3.43
CA PRO A 175 15.22 11.80 3.47
C PRO A 175 16.13 11.35 4.61
N GLU A 176 17.44 11.49 4.43
CA GLU A 176 18.41 11.00 5.44
C GLU A 176 18.30 11.76 6.75
N GLU A 177 17.98 13.05 6.67
CA GLU A 177 17.76 13.96 7.80
C GLU A 177 16.54 13.59 8.67
N GLU A 178 15.55 12.88 8.11
CA GLU A 178 14.33 12.47 8.82
C GLU A 178 14.43 11.08 9.44
N LEU A 179 15.31 10.21 8.91
CA LEU A 179 15.47 8.83 9.40
C LEU A 179 15.72 8.68 10.90
N PRO A 180 16.49 9.55 11.58
CA PRO A 180 16.71 9.43 13.02
C PRO A 180 15.41 9.37 13.84
N ASN A 181 14.32 9.98 13.36
CA ASN A 181 13.02 9.96 14.00
C ASN A 181 12.32 8.58 13.94
N PHE A 182 12.88 7.61 13.22
CA PHE A 182 12.26 6.31 12.93
C PHE A 182 13.13 5.12 13.33
N GLN A 183 14.06 5.28 14.29
CA GLN A 183 14.99 4.22 14.66
C GLN A 183 14.28 2.93 15.13
N LEU A 184 13.24 3.06 15.97
CA LEU A 184 12.43 1.91 16.41
C LEU A 184 11.66 1.26 15.24
N ALA A 185 11.24 2.04 14.25
CA ALA A 185 10.62 1.50 13.04
C ALA A 185 11.62 0.71 12.20
N LEU A 186 12.83 1.23 12.01
CA LEU A 186 13.93 0.54 11.32
C LEU A 186 14.26 -0.78 12.01
N ASP A 187 14.40 -0.76 13.34
CA ASP A 187 14.65 -1.97 14.13
C ASP A 187 13.49 -2.97 14.05
N TRP A 188 12.24 -2.53 14.05
CA TRP A 188 11.06 -3.40 13.94
C TRP A 188 10.94 -4.08 12.57
N ILE A 189 11.18 -3.35 11.48
CA ILE A 189 11.08 -3.93 10.13
C ILE A 189 12.30 -4.78 9.78
N ARG A 190 13.46 -4.56 10.42
CA ARG A 190 14.71 -5.26 10.10
C ARG A 190 14.50 -6.78 10.12
N PRO A 191 14.90 -7.50 9.05
CA PRO A 191 14.82 -8.95 9.02
C PRO A 191 15.54 -9.61 10.19
N GLY A 192 14.88 -10.57 10.84
CA GLY A 192 15.42 -11.28 12.00
C GLY A 192 15.41 -10.47 13.31
N SER A 193 14.84 -9.27 13.31
CA SER A 193 14.67 -8.50 14.54
C SER A 193 13.65 -9.15 15.47
N ALA A 194 13.99 -9.22 16.76
CA ALA A 194 13.06 -9.56 17.84
C ALA A 194 12.25 -8.34 18.32
N SER A 195 12.48 -7.15 17.75
CA SER A 195 11.71 -5.97 18.08
C SER A 195 10.25 -6.17 17.69
N GLU A 196 9.38 -6.03 18.69
CA GLU A 196 7.95 -5.98 18.50
C GLU A 196 7.49 -4.52 18.55
N MET A 197 6.48 -4.22 17.74
CA MET A 197 5.80 -2.94 17.77
C MET A 197 4.31 -3.18 17.77
N THR A 198 3.60 -2.48 18.67
CA THR A 198 2.15 -2.53 18.75
C THR A 198 1.54 -1.78 17.57
N VAL A 199 1.36 -2.49 16.47
CA VAL A 199 0.69 -2.03 15.25
C VAL A 199 -0.81 -1.73 15.46
N ALA A 200 -1.41 -2.16 16.58
CA ALA A 200 -2.80 -1.89 16.96
C ALA A 200 -3.12 -0.38 17.09
N GLN A 201 -2.11 0.47 17.26
CA GLN A 201 -2.26 1.93 17.33
C GLN A 201 -2.03 2.63 15.98
N MET A 202 -1.85 1.87 14.89
CA MET A 202 -1.53 2.40 13.57
C MET A 202 -2.62 2.01 12.54
N PRO A 203 -3.88 2.49 12.69
CA PRO A 203 -4.89 2.22 11.69
C PRO A 203 -4.46 2.78 10.34
N CYS A 204 -4.73 2.04 9.27
CA CYS A 204 -4.57 2.54 7.93
C CYS A 204 -5.90 3.14 7.46
N LEU A 205 -5.89 4.44 7.18
CA LEU A 205 -7.00 5.15 6.58
C LEU A 205 -7.03 4.78 5.10
N TYR A 206 -8.03 4.01 4.71
CA TYR A 206 -8.19 3.48 3.37
C TYR A 206 -9.23 4.28 2.60
N THR A 207 -8.87 4.70 1.39
CA THR A 207 -9.78 5.32 0.43
C THR A 207 -9.82 4.52 -0.86
N PHE A 208 -11.00 4.05 -1.25
CA PHE A 208 -11.27 3.53 -2.58
C PHE A 208 -11.82 4.65 -3.47
N ILE A 209 -11.27 4.75 -4.69
CA ILE A 209 -11.60 5.78 -5.69
C ILE A 209 -12.21 5.09 -6.92
N GLY A 210 -13.51 5.30 -7.11
CA GLY A 210 -14.27 4.73 -8.21
C GLY A 210 -14.07 5.45 -9.55
N GLY A 211 -14.49 4.79 -10.63
CA GLY A 211 -14.34 5.28 -12.00
C GLY A 211 -12.99 4.94 -12.63
N PRO A 212 -12.71 5.43 -13.85
CA PRO A 212 -11.48 5.10 -14.55
C PRO A 212 -10.27 5.66 -13.81
N VAL A 213 -9.31 4.78 -13.51
CA VAL A 213 -8.02 5.13 -12.91
C VAL A 213 -6.90 4.56 -13.77
N ALA A 214 -5.76 5.25 -13.77
CA ALA A 214 -4.56 4.77 -14.43
C ALA A 214 -4.04 3.50 -13.70
N ASN A 215 -3.80 2.43 -14.46
CA ASN A 215 -3.26 1.17 -13.94
C ASN A 215 -1.73 1.11 -13.93
N ASP A 216 -1.09 2.14 -14.48
CA ASP A 216 0.36 2.29 -14.60
C ASP A 216 0.91 3.38 -13.67
N LEU A 217 0.06 4.12 -12.94
CA LEU A 217 0.44 5.25 -12.10
C LEU A 217 0.49 4.85 -10.62
N ILE A 218 1.61 5.11 -9.99
CA ILE A 218 1.84 4.98 -8.54
C ILE A 218 2.20 6.35 -8.00
N THR A 219 1.55 6.75 -6.92
CA THR A 219 1.95 7.93 -6.15
C THR A 219 2.30 7.48 -4.74
N ILE A 220 3.48 7.84 -4.27
CA ILE A 220 3.91 7.59 -2.89
C ILE A 220 4.43 8.90 -2.29
N ALA A 221 4.01 9.20 -1.07
CA ALA A 221 4.47 10.36 -0.32
C ALA A 221 4.71 10.02 1.14
N VAL A 222 5.66 10.70 1.75
CA VAL A 222 5.84 10.72 3.21
C VAL A 222 5.59 12.13 3.69
N LEU A 223 4.72 12.25 4.69
CA LEU A 223 4.38 13.51 5.34
C LEU A 223 4.95 13.50 6.75
N THR A 224 5.49 14.63 7.22
CA THR A 224 5.88 14.83 8.63
C THR A 224 5.17 16.04 9.21
N ARG A 225 4.86 15.96 10.50
CA ARG A 225 4.15 17.00 11.25
C ARG A 225 5.04 18.24 11.35
N GLN A 226 4.52 19.41 10.98
CA GLN A 226 5.27 20.68 10.99
C GLN A 226 5.48 21.25 12.40
N HIS A 227 4.53 21.00 13.31
CA HIS A 227 4.50 21.62 14.63
C HIS A 227 4.43 20.58 15.75
N GLU A 228 5.19 20.80 16.81
CA GLU A 228 5.14 19.97 18.01
C GLU A 228 3.84 20.14 18.78
N GLY A 229 3.46 19.11 19.54
CA GLY A 229 2.33 19.16 20.47
C GLY A 229 0.94 19.06 19.84
N LEU A 230 0.80 19.04 18.51
CA LEU A 230 -0.48 18.74 17.87
C LEU A 230 -0.92 17.30 18.19
N ALA A 231 -2.24 17.09 18.32
CA ALA A 231 -2.84 15.78 18.62
C ALA A 231 -2.96 14.88 17.38
N VAL A 232 -1.93 14.90 16.53
CA VAL A 232 -1.87 14.19 15.25
C VAL A 232 -0.53 13.44 15.14
N PRO A 233 -0.47 12.26 14.49
CA PRO A 233 0.75 11.47 14.37
C PRO A 233 1.91 12.24 13.75
N TYR A 234 3.14 11.89 14.10
CA TYR A 234 4.33 12.56 13.56
C TYR A 234 4.41 12.40 12.05
N SER A 235 4.07 11.23 11.52
CA SER A 235 4.26 10.97 10.10
C SER A 235 3.25 10.00 9.51
N PHE A 236 2.99 10.19 8.22
CA PHE A 236 2.16 9.32 7.39
C PHE A 236 2.92 8.88 6.14
N LEU A 237 2.70 7.63 5.74
CA LEU A 237 2.82 7.18 4.37
C LEU A 237 1.49 7.42 3.67
N LEU A 238 1.54 8.01 2.47
CA LEU A 238 0.46 7.97 1.49
C LEU A 238 0.91 7.12 0.32
N LEU A 239 0.20 6.02 0.04
CA LEU A 239 0.47 5.14 -1.09
C LEU A 239 -0.79 5.00 -1.93
N ARG A 240 -0.74 5.45 -3.18
CA ARG A 240 -1.82 5.36 -4.15
C ARG A 240 -1.39 4.55 -5.36
N TYR A 241 -2.19 3.56 -5.72
CA TYR A 241 -2.07 2.81 -6.97
C TYR A 241 -3.44 2.24 -7.35
N GLY A 242 -3.74 2.21 -8.65
CA GLY A 242 -5.06 1.79 -9.12
C GLY A 242 -6.19 2.58 -8.44
N HIS A 243 -7.14 1.86 -7.84
CA HIS A 243 -8.31 2.42 -7.17
C HIS A 243 -8.11 2.72 -5.69
N GLU A 244 -6.92 2.49 -5.13
CA GLU A 244 -6.72 2.54 -3.69
C GLU A 244 -5.74 3.65 -3.30
N MET A 245 -6.05 4.32 -2.20
CA MET A 245 -5.12 5.14 -1.44
C MET A 245 -5.05 4.59 -0.02
N LEU A 246 -3.85 4.19 0.38
CA LEU A 246 -3.50 3.72 1.71
C LEU A 246 -2.76 4.85 2.42
N GLN A 247 -3.39 5.39 3.46
CA GLN A 247 -2.75 6.32 4.37
C GLN A 247 -2.43 5.57 5.66
N MET A 248 -1.15 5.37 5.95
CA MET A 248 -0.71 4.62 7.13
C MET A 248 0.14 5.52 8.03
N ILE A 249 -0.14 5.52 9.33
CA ILE A 249 0.74 6.14 10.32
C ILE A 249 2.12 5.48 10.24
N LEU A 250 3.18 6.27 10.23
CA LEU A 250 4.55 5.76 10.36
C LEU A 250 4.98 5.84 11.82
N PRO A 251 5.52 4.75 12.37
CA PRO A 251 5.79 4.69 13.80
C PRO A 251 7.02 5.53 14.14
N SER A 252 6.80 6.64 14.84
CA SER A 252 7.85 7.50 15.40
C SER A 252 7.57 7.71 16.88
N ILE A 253 7.80 6.66 17.69
CA ILE A 253 7.38 6.59 19.09
C ILE A 253 7.91 7.78 19.91
N GLU A 254 9.16 8.18 19.70
CA GLU A 254 9.76 9.31 20.41
C GLU A 254 9.05 10.64 20.11
N ARG A 255 8.62 10.84 18.86
CA ARG A 255 7.91 12.05 18.41
C ARG A 255 6.42 12.03 18.73
N ASP A 256 5.87 10.86 19.04
CA ASP A 256 4.45 10.64 19.31
C ASP A 256 4.16 10.21 20.76
N ILE A 257 5.15 10.26 21.64
CA ILE A 257 4.98 9.89 23.06
C ILE A 257 3.87 10.70 23.76
N HIS A 258 3.69 11.98 23.38
CA HIS A 258 2.65 12.86 23.90
C HIS A 258 1.24 12.49 23.41
N LEU A 259 1.11 11.62 22.41
CA LEU A 259 -0.17 11.10 21.90
C LEU A 259 -0.65 9.85 22.65
N TYR A 260 0.21 9.24 23.47
CA TYR A 260 -0.15 8.01 24.19
C TYR A 260 -1.39 8.22 25.07
N GLY A 261 -2.38 7.33 24.91
CA GLY A 261 -3.66 7.39 25.61
C GLY A 261 -4.62 8.48 25.14
N LYS A 262 -4.27 9.26 24.10
CA LYS A 262 -5.13 10.29 23.52
C LYS A 262 -5.87 9.77 22.29
N ARG A 263 -7.06 10.32 22.05
CA ARG A 263 -7.75 10.16 20.76
C ARG A 263 -7.01 10.99 19.73
N LEU A 264 -6.58 10.34 18.65
CA LEU A 264 -5.94 11.01 17.53
C LEU A 264 -6.97 11.78 16.70
N ASP A 265 -6.63 13.02 16.35
CA ASP A 265 -7.36 13.79 15.35
C ASP A 265 -6.76 13.43 13.98
N VAL A 266 -7.38 12.49 13.28
CA VAL A 266 -6.91 12.04 11.95
C VAL A 266 -8.10 11.91 11.01
N CYS A 267 -7.97 12.47 9.81
CA CYS A 267 -8.94 12.38 8.73
C CYS A 267 -8.29 11.79 7.49
N HIS A 268 -9.07 11.26 6.54
CA HIS A 268 -8.51 10.73 5.29
C HIS A 268 -7.87 11.85 4.48
N PHE A 269 -6.71 11.56 3.89
CA PHE A 269 -6.05 12.45 2.94
C PHE A 269 -6.98 12.72 1.74
N PRO A 270 -7.07 13.98 1.27
CA PRO A 270 -8.01 14.34 0.22
C PRO A 270 -7.74 13.61 -1.08
N CYS A 271 -8.81 13.32 -1.81
CA CYS A 271 -8.76 12.79 -3.17
C CYS A 271 -9.51 13.73 -4.13
N PHE A 272 -9.16 13.65 -5.41
CA PHE A 272 -9.72 14.51 -6.47
C PHE A 272 -11.23 14.36 -6.72
N GLN A 273 -11.90 13.43 -6.03
CA GLN A 273 -13.34 13.19 -6.12
C GLN A 273 -14.11 13.65 -4.86
N ASP A 274 -13.43 14.27 -3.88
CA ASP A 274 -14.07 14.64 -2.60
C ASP A 274 -15.16 15.71 -2.75
N ASP A 275 -15.05 16.62 -3.73
CA ASP A 275 -16.05 17.68 -3.99
C ASP A 275 -17.12 17.31 -5.03
N GLY A 276 -17.17 16.05 -5.49
CA GLY A 276 -18.05 15.72 -6.62
C GLY A 276 -18.14 14.25 -7.00
N GLY A 277 -17.86 13.34 -6.07
CA GLY A 277 -18.10 11.91 -6.26
C GLY A 277 -19.54 11.68 -6.73
N THR A 278 -19.69 10.97 -7.86
CA THR A 278 -21.03 10.60 -8.37
C THR A 278 -21.34 9.18 -7.94
N VAL A 279 -22.61 8.77 -8.03
CA VAL A 279 -22.99 7.35 -7.84
C VAL A 279 -22.14 6.41 -8.73
N MET A 280 -21.73 6.89 -9.91
CA MET A 280 -20.89 6.16 -10.87
C MET A 280 -19.38 6.25 -10.59
N ARG A 281 -18.95 7.14 -9.68
CA ARG A 281 -17.57 7.34 -9.25
C ARG A 281 -17.53 7.51 -7.73
N PRO A 282 -17.88 6.45 -6.97
CA PRO A 282 -17.97 6.56 -5.53
C PRO A 282 -16.57 6.69 -4.92
N VAL A 283 -16.47 7.51 -3.87
CA VAL A 283 -15.35 7.48 -2.93
C VAL A 283 -15.83 6.71 -1.70
N LYS A 284 -15.13 5.63 -1.34
CA LYS A 284 -15.43 4.86 -0.12
C LYS A 284 -14.25 4.95 0.82
N ARG A 285 -14.51 5.22 2.10
CA ARG A 285 -13.50 5.38 3.13
C ARG A 285 -13.72 4.35 4.23
N ASN A 286 -12.66 3.69 4.66
CA ASN A 286 -12.67 2.73 5.77
C ASN A 286 -11.38 2.83 6.59
N LEU A 287 -11.36 2.14 7.72
CA LEU A 287 -10.16 1.89 8.50
C LEU A 287 -9.75 0.42 8.35
N LEU A 288 -8.49 0.18 8.06
CA LEU A 288 -7.90 -1.16 8.02
C LEU A 288 -6.99 -1.35 9.25
N ALA A 289 -7.13 -2.49 9.90
CA ALA A 289 -6.27 -2.90 11.00
C ALA A 289 -5.20 -3.87 10.47
N PHE A 290 -3.94 -3.53 10.71
CA PHE A 290 -2.78 -4.33 10.32
C PHE A 290 -1.98 -4.78 11.55
N ASP A 291 -2.69 -5.19 12.59
CA ASP A 291 -2.15 -5.34 13.95
C ASP A 291 -1.87 -6.77 14.39
N SER A 292 -2.37 -7.75 13.64
CA SER A 292 -2.21 -9.17 13.97
C SER A 292 -0.97 -9.79 13.33
N ALA A 293 -0.24 -10.59 14.12
CA ALA A 293 0.83 -11.46 13.65
C ALA A 293 0.32 -12.81 13.12
N GLU A 294 -0.96 -13.13 13.32
CA GLU A 294 -1.57 -14.39 12.90
C GLU A 294 -1.70 -14.47 11.39
N VAL A 295 -1.49 -15.67 10.85
CA VAL A 295 -1.67 -15.93 9.42
C VAL A 295 -3.15 -16.02 9.11
N ILE A 296 -3.69 -15.02 8.43
CA ILE A 296 -5.05 -15.05 7.89
C ILE A 296 -5.04 -15.89 6.62
N LYS A 297 -5.92 -16.89 6.58
CA LYS A 297 -6.18 -17.74 5.42
C LYS A 297 -7.62 -17.54 4.97
N ASN A 298 -7.88 -17.69 3.68
CA ASN A 298 -9.22 -17.63 3.10
C ASN A 298 -9.93 -16.28 3.28
N ASP A 299 -9.17 -15.19 3.46
CA ASP A 299 -9.74 -13.83 3.49
C ASP A 299 -10.41 -13.52 2.15
N ILE A 300 -11.65 -13.03 2.21
CA ILE A 300 -12.48 -12.69 1.06
C ILE A 300 -12.62 -11.18 1.00
N PHE A 301 -12.01 -10.60 -0.03
CA PHE A 301 -12.19 -9.21 -0.39
C PHE A 301 -13.43 -9.05 -1.28
N VAL A 302 -14.36 -8.19 -0.89
CA VAL A 302 -15.58 -7.93 -1.65
C VAL A 302 -15.43 -6.66 -2.48
N LEU A 303 -15.48 -6.80 -3.80
CA LEU A 303 -15.45 -5.66 -4.73
C LEU A 303 -16.82 -5.43 -5.34
N GLU A 304 -17.31 -4.19 -5.30
CA GLU A 304 -18.65 -3.83 -5.75
C GLU A 304 -18.62 -2.99 -7.03
N PHE A 305 -19.49 -3.35 -7.99
CA PHE A 305 -19.72 -2.58 -9.21
C PHE A 305 -21.20 -2.26 -9.37
N SER A 306 -21.52 -0.99 -9.60
CA SER A 306 -22.85 -0.56 -10.03
C SER A 306 -23.01 -0.72 -11.54
N TYR A 307 -24.18 -1.15 -12.02
CA TYR A 307 -24.46 -1.25 -13.45
C TYR A 307 -25.77 -0.55 -13.85
N GLN A 308 -25.83 -0.05 -15.08
CA GLN A 308 -27.05 0.56 -15.65
C GLN A 308 -27.94 -0.49 -16.32
N GLN A 309 -27.33 -1.37 -17.12
CA GLN A 309 -28.02 -2.43 -17.85
C GLN A 309 -27.14 -3.67 -17.89
N LYS A 310 -27.76 -4.85 -17.80
CA LYS A 310 -27.10 -6.13 -18.05
C LYS A 310 -27.37 -6.53 -19.50
N ILE A 311 -26.32 -6.62 -20.31
CA ILE A 311 -26.40 -7.15 -21.68
C ILE A 311 -26.14 -8.65 -21.59
N ARG A 312 -27.10 -9.47 -22.03
CA ARG A 312 -26.89 -10.90 -22.25
C ARG A 312 -26.60 -11.09 -23.74
N HIS A 313 -25.43 -11.63 -24.05
CA HIS A 313 -25.14 -12.21 -25.36
C HIS A 313 -25.56 -13.66 -25.36
#